data_AF-A0A4S2VKF3-F1
#
_entry.id   AF-A0A4S2VKF3-F1
#
_cell.length_a   1.000
_cell.length_b   1.000
_cell.length_c   1.000
_cell.angle_alpha   90.00
_cell.angle_beta   90.00
_cell.angle_gamma   90.00
#
_symmetry.space_group_name_H-M   'P 1'
#
loop_
_entity.id
_entity.type
_entity.pdbx_description
1 polymer ?
#
loop_
_entity_poly.entity_id
_entity_poly.type
_entity_poly.pdbx_seq_one_letter_code
_entity_poly.pdbx_strand_id
1 'polypeptide(L)'
;MKEWRCEHCDVIIGLGCACPPDGSTPKARPITSPRQEWRRFPADTILISPTQYAHIPGACTHLTEELVTAPRWGWIPTPPPGLWHRLSSSYPATATEGNITRQAIRRCEECQTSLA
;
A
#
# COMPACT_ATOMS: atom_id res chain seq x y z
N MET A 1 45.29 13.59 11.74
CA MET A 1 44.46 12.36 11.76
C MET A 1 44.01 12.11 10.34
N LYS A 2 44.34 10.97 9.73
CA LYS A 2 43.99 10.69 8.33
C LYS A 2 42.50 10.38 8.25
N GLU A 3 41.76 11.16 7.48
CA GLU A 3 40.38 10.90 7.08
C GLU A 3 40.37 9.74 6.08
N TRP A 4 39.74 8.61 6.45
CA TRP A 4 39.60 7.45 5.57
C TRP A 4 38.28 7.59 4.81
N ARG A 5 38.33 7.53 3.49
CA ARG A 5 37.16 7.56 2.59
C ARG A 5 36.88 6.17 2.06
N CYS A 6 35.61 5.81 1.93
CA CYS A 6 35.20 4.55 1.35
C CYS A 6 35.49 4.54 -0.15
N GLU A 7 36.33 3.63 -0.62
CA GLU A 7 36.66 3.44 -2.03
C GLU A 7 35.46 3.05 -2.93
N HIS A 8 34.32 2.67 -2.33
CA HIS A 8 33.10 2.30 -3.06
C HIS A 8 32.05 3.41 -3.19
N CYS A 9 32.07 4.42 -2.32
CA CYS A 9 31.05 5.48 -2.32
C CYS A 9 31.59 6.88 -2.00
N ASP A 10 32.90 7.03 -1.85
CA ASP A 10 33.65 8.27 -1.52
C ASP A 10 33.22 8.97 -0.21
N VAL A 11 32.39 8.32 0.61
CA VAL A 11 31.95 8.85 1.91
C VAL A 11 33.02 8.60 2.99
N ILE A 12 33.19 9.57 3.90
CA ILE A 12 34.10 9.47 5.05
C ILE A 12 33.62 8.37 6.02
N ILE A 13 34.50 7.43 6.36
CA ILE A 13 34.22 6.31 7.28
C ILE A 13 33.89 6.86 8.68
N GLY A 14 32.73 6.48 9.23
CA GLY A 14 32.23 6.94 10.54
C GLY A 14 31.06 7.93 10.50
N LEU A 15 30.74 8.49 9.32
CA LEU A 15 29.57 9.35 9.09
C LEU A 15 28.33 8.59 8.56
N GLY A 16 28.34 7.26 8.60
CA GLY A 16 27.20 6.41 8.21
C GLY A 16 27.30 5.77 6.83
N CYS A 17 28.49 5.37 6.37
CA CYS A 17 28.56 4.48 5.21
C CYS A 17 27.99 3.10 5.60
N ALA A 18 26.97 2.62 4.88
CA ALA A 18 26.38 1.29 5.08
C ALA A 18 27.13 0.17 4.34
N CYS A 19 28.38 0.42 3.93
CA CYS A 19 29.20 -0.56 3.22
C CYS A 19 29.56 -1.71 4.17
N PRO A 20 29.28 -2.97 3.80
CA PRO A 20 29.66 -4.11 4.63
C PRO A 20 31.21 -4.20 4.71
N PRO A 21 31.77 -4.65 5.85
CA PRO A 21 33.23 -4.67 6.07
C PRO A 21 33.98 -5.65 5.16
N ASP A 22 33.26 -6.52 4.44
CA ASP A 22 33.80 -7.59 3.59
C ASP A 22 34.07 -7.15 2.13
N GLY A 23 33.90 -5.86 1.79
CA GLY A 23 34.14 -5.35 0.42
C GLY A 23 33.14 -5.84 -0.64
N SER A 24 32.16 -6.65 -0.25
CA SER A 24 31.02 -7.00 -1.09
C SER A 24 30.23 -5.73 -1.42
N THR A 25 29.97 -5.49 -2.71
CA THR A 25 29.04 -4.42 -3.13
C THR A 25 27.78 -4.52 -2.27
N PRO A 26 27.31 -3.44 -1.61
CA PRO A 26 26.04 -3.48 -0.92
C PRO A 26 25.04 -3.89 -1.98
N LYS A 27 24.55 -5.14 -1.87
CA LYS A 27 23.47 -5.61 -2.70
C LYS A 27 22.34 -4.67 -2.29
N ALA A 28 22.08 -3.65 -3.08
CA ALA A 28 20.90 -2.84 -2.94
C ALA A 28 19.79 -3.90 -2.90
N ARG A 29 19.27 -4.21 -1.71
CA ARG A 29 17.90 -4.67 -1.63
C ARG A 29 17.21 -3.50 -2.31
N PRO A 30 16.66 -3.68 -3.51
CA PRO A 30 15.88 -2.60 -4.05
C PRO A 30 14.86 -2.32 -2.96
N ILE A 31 14.76 -1.06 -2.53
CA ILE A 31 13.65 -0.56 -1.73
C ILE A 31 12.42 -0.52 -2.67
N THR A 32 12.23 -1.58 -3.44
CA THR A 32 10.92 -2.05 -3.81
C THR A 32 10.61 -3.05 -2.71
N SER A 33 9.96 -2.58 -1.63
CA SER A 33 8.89 -3.42 -1.08
C SER A 33 8.17 -3.98 -2.31
N PRO A 34 8.15 -5.30 -2.55
CA PRO A 34 7.43 -5.83 -3.69
C PRO A 34 6.06 -5.19 -3.55
N ARG A 35 5.68 -4.35 -4.52
CA ARG A 35 4.36 -3.72 -4.53
C ARG A 35 3.43 -4.90 -4.38
N GLN A 36 2.84 -5.05 -3.20
CA GLN A 36 2.30 -6.34 -2.79
C GLN A 36 1.41 -6.82 -3.92
N GLU A 37 1.68 -7.99 -4.47
CA GLU A 37 0.94 -8.43 -5.65
C GLU A 37 -0.48 -8.76 -5.21
N TRP A 38 -1.40 -7.84 -5.45
CA TRP A 38 -2.83 -8.04 -5.28
C TRP A 38 -3.32 -8.94 -6.42
N ARG A 39 -3.35 -10.26 -6.18
CA ARG A 39 -3.68 -11.29 -7.18
C ARG A 39 -5.15 -11.67 -7.16
N ARG A 40 -5.81 -11.58 -6.01
CA ARG A 40 -7.21 -11.97 -5.78
C ARG A 40 -8.19 -10.87 -6.14
N PHE A 41 -7.74 -9.62 -6.08
CA PHE A 41 -8.58 -8.45 -6.33
C PHE A 41 -8.09 -7.71 -7.57
N PRO A 42 -8.95 -7.48 -8.58
CA PRO A 42 -8.59 -6.60 -9.69
C PRO A 42 -8.26 -5.19 -9.18
N ALA A 43 -7.38 -4.47 -9.88
CA ALA A 43 -6.87 -3.18 -9.44
C ALA A 43 -7.97 -2.12 -9.19
N ASP A 44 -9.06 -2.19 -9.96
CA ASP A 44 -10.22 -1.30 -9.82
C ASP A 44 -11.19 -1.69 -8.69
N THR A 45 -10.92 -2.77 -7.95
CA THR A 45 -11.79 -3.19 -6.83
C THR A 45 -11.82 -2.12 -5.75
N ILE A 46 -13.01 -1.90 -5.18
CA ILE A 46 -13.13 -1.12 -3.94
C ILE A 46 -13.32 -2.08 -2.77
N LEU A 47 -12.35 -2.10 -1.86
CA LEU A 47 -12.35 -2.92 -0.66
C LEU A 47 -12.98 -2.14 0.48
N ILE A 48 -13.90 -2.75 1.22
CA ILE A 48 -14.66 -2.12 2.29
C ILE A 48 -14.26 -2.73 3.62
N SER A 49 -13.64 -1.90 4.45
CA SER A 49 -13.14 -2.28 5.77
C SER A 49 -14.28 -2.43 6.79
N PRO A 50 -14.02 -3.14 7.91
CA PRO A 50 -14.95 -3.18 9.05
C PRO A 50 -15.20 -1.80 9.68
N THR A 51 -14.27 -0.86 9.50
CA THR A 51 -14.31 0.50 10.03
C THR A 51 -14.92 1.50 9.05
N GLN A 52 -15.60 1.02 8.02
CA GLN A 52 -16.31 1.83 7.01
C GLN A 52 -15.39 2.70 6.13
N TYR A 53 -14.14 2.29 5.96
CA TYR A 53 -13.21 2.89 5.00
C TYR A 53 -13.15 2.09 3.71
N ALA A 54 -13.05 2.80 2.60
CA ALA A 54 -12.76 2.26 1.29
C ALA A 54 -11.26 2.29 1.00
N HIS A 55 -10.74 1.18 0.47
CA HIS A 55 -9.36 1.05 0.03
C HIS A 55 -9.31 0.58 -1.42
N ILE A 56 -8.23 0.95 -2.11
CA ILE A 56 -7.90 0.45 -3.44
C ILE A 56 -6.72 -0.53 -3.32
N PRO A 57 -6.80 -1.74 -3.90
CA PRO A 57 -5.72 -2.72 -3.95
C PRO A 57 -4.39 -2.08 -4.35
N GLY A 58 -3.40 -2.15 -3.46
CA GLY A 58 -2.03 -1.69 -3.74
C GLY A 58 -1.82 -0.17 -3.73
N ALA A 59 -2.84 0.63 -3.37
CA ALA A 59 -2.72 2.08 -3.27
C ALA A 59 -2.29 2.58 -1.88
N CYS A 60 -2.35 1.74 -0.85
CA CYS A 60 -1.90 2.07 0.51
C CYS A 60 -0.95 0.99 1.03
N THR A 61 -0.12 1.35 2.02
CA THR A 61 0.90 0.43 2.57
C THR A 61 0.46 -0.30 3.84
N HIS A 62 -0.60 0.16 4.50
CA HIS A 62 -1.11 -0.45 5.73
C HIS A 62 -2.10 -1.58 5.51
N LEU A 63 -2.46 -1.88 4.25
CA LEU A 63 -3.38 -2.96 3.92
C LEU A 63 -2.68 -3.99 3.04
N THR A 64 -2.85 -5.25 3.40
CA THR A 64 -2.33 -6.41 2.67
C THR A 64 -3.49 -7.28 2.18
N GLU A 65 -3.30 -7.99 1.07
CA GLU A 65 -4.36 -8.84 0.46
C GLU A 65 -4.87 -9.91 1.44
N GLU A 66 -3.99 -10.46 2.27
CA GLU A 66 -4.32 -11.51 3.25
C GLU A 66 -5.25 -11.03 4.36
N LEU A 67 -5.24 -9.73 4.68
CA LEU A 67 -6.15 -9.14 5.67
C LEU A 67 -7.57 -8.99 5.15
N VAL A 68 -7.74 -8.96 3.82
CA VAL A 68 -9.03 -8.73 3.17
C VAL A 68 -9.73 -10.07 2.96
N THR A 69 -10.44 -10.50 4.00
CA THR A 69 -11.16 -11.78 4.03
C THR A 69 -12.60 -11.60 4.50
N ALA A 70 -13.51 -12.36 3.88
CA ALA A 70 -14.88 -12.49 4.35
C ALA A 70 -14.92 -13.35 5.64
N PRO A 71 -15.91 -13.13 6.54
CA PRO A 71 -16.97 -12.13 6.48
C PRO A 71 -16.55 -10.79 7.10
N ARG A 72 -15.26 -10.57 7.41
CA ARG A 72 -14.82 -9.35 8.06
C ARG A 72 -14.89 -8.17 7.09
N TRP A 73 -14.43 -8.38 5.87
CA TRP A 73 -14.40 -7.42 4.77
C TRP A 73 -15.49 -7.69 3.74
N GLY A 74 -15.88 -6.64 3.02
CA GLY A 74 -16.63 -6.73 1.77
C GLY A 74 -15.86 -6.03 0.65
N TRP A 75 -16.28 -6.22 -0.59
CA TRP A 75 -15.66 -5.55 -1.73
C TRP A 75 -16.65 -5.36 -2.88
N ILE A 76 -16.30 -4.46 -3.80
CA ILE A 76 -17.01 -4.18 -5.05
C ILE A 76 -15.99 -4.45 -6.18
N PRO A 77 -16.03 -5.62 -6.84
CA PRO A 77 -15.04 -6.00 -7.84
C PRO A 77 -15.12 -5.16 -9.12
N THR A 78 -16.31 -4.66 -9.45
CA THR A 78 -16.59 -3.85 -10.64
C THR A 78 -17.37 -2.59 -10.23
N PRO A 79 -16.73 -1.62 -9.58
CA PRO A 79 -17.42 -0.42 -9.14
C PRO A 79 -17.85 0.43 -10.33
N PRO A 80 -19.01 1.10 -10.26
CA PRO A 80 -19.40 2.06 -11.29
C PRO A 80 -18.38 3.19 -11.40
N PRO A 81 -18.22 3.77 -12.61
CA PRO A 81 -17.24 4.81 -12.85
C PRO A 81 -17.48 6.01 -11.92
N GLY A 82 -16.40 6.49 -11.29
CA GLY A 82 -16.48 7.61 -10.36
C GLY A 82 -16.99 7.26 -8.96
N LEU A 83 -17.29 5.99 -8.65
CA LEU A 83 -17.73 5.60 -7.30
C LEU A 83 -16.70 6.01 -6.24
N TRP A 84 -15.42 5.74 -6.48
CA TRP A 84 -14.34 6.16 -5.59
C TRP A 84 -14.38 7.66 -5.30
N HIS A 85 -14.50 8.50 -6.34
CA HIS A 85 -14.49 9.95 -6.19
C HIS A 85 -15.74 10.52 -5.49
N ARG A 86 -16.89 9.85 -5.62
CA ARG A 86 -18.16 10.26 -4.98
C ARG A 86 -18.33 9.73 -3.55
N LEU A 87 -17.58 8.69 -3.19
CA LEU A 87 -17.68 8.01 -1.91
C LEU A 87 -17.53 8.99 -0.74
N SER A 88 -18.57 9.07 0.07
CA SER A 88 -18.67 9.97 1.21
C SER A 88 -19.76 9.47 2.17
N SER A 89 -19.93 10.13 3.31
CA SER A 89 -21.03 9.81 4.24
C SER A 89 -22.41 10.04 3.62
N SER A 90 -22.53 10.95 2.66
CA SER A 90 -23.78 11.22 1.93
C SER A 90 -24.00 10.25 0.78
N TYR A 91 -22.94 9.66 0.24
CA TYR A 91 -22.98 8.68 -0.85
C TYR A 91 -22.14 7.45 -0.47
N PRO A 92 -22.65 6.61 0.45
CA PRO A 92 -21.93 5.42 0.87
C PRO A 92 -21.80 4.39 -0.26
N ALA A 93 -20.76 3.58 -0.18
CA ALA A 93 -20.55 2.42 -1.05
C ALA A 93 -20.82 1.12 -0.29
N THR A 94 -21.77 0.33 -0.77
CA THR A 94 -22.12 -0.97 -0.18
C THR A 94 -21.40 -2.10 -0.91
N ALA A 95 -20.86 -3.05 -0.16
CA ALA A 95 -20.19 -4.23 -0.72
C ALA A 95 -21.18 -5.09 -1.51
N THR A 96 -20.74 -5.58 -2.67
CA THR A 96 -21.51 -6.53 -3.47
C THR A 96 -21.04 -7.96 -3.26
N GLU A 97 -19.81 -8.15 -2.78
CA GLU A 97 -19.18 -9.45 -2.54
C GLU A 97 -18.48 -9.50 -1.17
N GLY A 98 -18.13 -10.71 -0.73
CA GLY A 98 -17.54 -10.95 0.60
C GLY A 98 -18.59 -10.82 1.70
N ASN A 99 -18.53 -9.74 2.48
CA ASN A 99 -19.61 -9.35 3.39
C ASN A 99 -20.44 -8.20 2.81
N ILE A 100 -21.59 -8.54 2.23
CA ILE A 100 -22.54 -7.61 1.59
C ILE A 100 -23.22 -6.64 2.57
N THR A 101 -23.09 -6.86 3.89
CA THR A 101 -23.60 -5.92 4.91
C THR A 101 -22.63 -4.77 5.18
N ARG A 102 -21.42 -4.80 4.59
CA ARG A 102 -20.41 -3.77 4.78
C ARG A 102 -20.68 -2.57 3.90
N GLN A 103 -20.42 -1.40 4.47
CA GLN A 103 -20.57 -0.11 3.80
C GLN A 103 -19.38 0.78 4.13
N ALA A 104 -18.80 1.42 3.11
CA ALA A 104 -17.81 2.46 3.26
C ALA A 104 -18.44 3.85 3.11
N ILE A 105 -18.14 4.74 4.04
CA ILE A 105 -18.57 6.15 4.03
C ILE A 105 -17.39 7.11 3.89
N ARG A 106 -16.16 6.60 3.99
CA ARG A 106 -14.94 7.38 3.89
C ARG A 106 -13.93 6.66 3.01
N ARG A 107 -13.11 7.44 2.32
CA ARG A 107 -11.94 6.91 1.61
C ARG A 107 -10.76 6.86 2.56
N CYS A 108 -9.93 5.85 2.42
CA CYS A 108 -8.62 5.82 3.05
C CYS A 108 -7.78 7.04 2.58
N GLU A 109 -7.15 7.74 3.52
CA GLU A 109 -6.33 8.93 3.23
C GLU A 109 -5.08 8.57 2.41
N GLU A 110 -4.38 7.47 2.74
CA GLU A 110 -3.23 7.03 1.95
C GLU A 110 -3.63 6.65 0.51
N CYS A 111 -4.76 5.93 0.34
CA CYS A 111 -5.25 5.63 -1.01
C CYS A 111 -5.61 6.91 -1.77
N GLN A 112 -6.16 7.93 -1.11
CA GLN A 112 -6.46 9.20 -1.75
C GLN A 112 -5.20 9.90 -2.22
N THR A 113 -4.17 9.99 -1.37
CA THR A 113 -2.89 10.62 -1.72
C THR A 113 -2.16 9.90 -2.84
N SER A 114 -2.19 8.56 -2.86
CA SER A 114 -1.55 7.77 -3.92
C SER A 114 -2.26 7.83 -5.27
N LEU A 115 -3.52 8.27 -5.31
CA LEU A 115 -4.34 8.37 -6.52
C LEU A 115 -4.56 9.83 -6.99
N ALA A 116 -3.98 10.80 -6.28
CA ALA A 116 -4.01 12.22 -6.62
C ALA A 116 -3.01 12.54 -7.73
#